data_AF-A0A428MTT3-F1
#
_entry.id   AF-A0A428MTT3-F1
#
_cell.length_a   1.000
_cell.length_b   1.000
_cell.length_c   1.000
_cell.angle_alpha   90.00
_cell.angle_beta   90.00
_cell.angle_gamma   90.00
#
_symmetry.space_group_name_H-M   'P 1'
#
loop_
_entity.id
_entity.type
_entity.pdbx_description
1 polymer ?
#
loop_
_entity_poly.entity_id
_entity_poly.type
_entity_poly.pdbx_seq_one_letter_code
_entity_poly.pdbx_strand_id
1 'polypeptide(L)'
;MRQPKWYVHLREKFWFIPTIYGLFSLLSIILLSYVISLVPQSVYINAPSSLLITSATANSLYSGLITALLTMTSVSFSSVMVVLTTYATQFTPRALQDFMQSRITQHVLGVFTFGIIFTFINLLLVSPADTNHLFLPIIMIAVAIACLAAFILFIYHSTKYVQVNHLIGKIRNDASYAIEEAYTLPHLTAYAEWNESFPEGESEVVRAHRSGYTQLLELENIVNWAVTHDVTLKSLIQVGDYIHKGEPVFEYWPKDREPNIQVLRTYLLVGNERSNAQDIEFSMQKLVDIAIRAISPSVNDPHTALNCINRLAALLAEISIRHESHTYFVDQNDQLRFILYPKSFASYLHRSFFQIRMYGKDDISVIGGCIDALTVVAQTGKDTVRDDLISFAEYMKEAVDEESLSSWDYDYWNERIQKFESILYNS
;
A
#
# COMPACT_ATOMS: atom_id res chain seq x y z
N MET A 1 5.85 -17.78 8.61
CA MET A 1 5.58 -17.50 10.05
C MET A 1 4.57 -16.37 10.15
N ARG A 2 3.34 -16.69 10.59
CA ARG A 2 2.16 -15.81 10.54
C ARG A 2 2.21 -14.75 11.66
N GLN A 3 2.15 -13.48 11.30
CA GLN A 3 1.90 -12.38 12.25
C GLN A 3 0.39 -12.35 12.54
N PRO A 4 -0.05 -12.33 13.81
CA PRO A 4 -1.48 -12.34 14.13
C PRO A 4 -2.17 -11.04 13.67
N LYS A 5 -3.44 -11.11 13.25
CA LYS A 5 -4.20 -9.99 12.63
C LYS A 5 -4.22 -8.69 13.45
N TRP A 6 -4.11 -8.78 14.78
CA TRP A 6 -4.00 -7.61 15.66
C TRP A 6 -2.65 -6.88 15.52
N TYR A 7 -1.57 -7.58 15.18
CA TYR A 7 -0.24 -7.02 14.96
C TYR A 7 -0.21 -6.16 13.70
N VAL A 8 -0.93 -6.58 12.65
CA VAL A 8 -1.08 -5.82 11.40
C VAL A 8 -1.79 -4.49 11.68
N HIS A 9 -2.96 -4.53 12.32
CA HIS A 9 -3.75 -3.32 12.64
C HIS A 9 -3.10 -2.37 13.65
N LEU A 10 -2.30 -2.86 14.61
CA LEU A 10 -1.61 -2.00 15.58
C LEU A 10 -0.33 -1.39 15.02
N ARG A 11 0.42 -2.14 14.20
CA ARG A 11 1.63 -1.66 13.52
C ARG A 11 1.31 -0.62 12.45
N GLU A 12 0.13 -0.67 11.87
CA GLU A 12 -0.37 0.33 10.92
C GLU A 12 -0.71 1.67 11.58
N LYS A 13 -0.80 1.73 12.92
CA LYS A 13 -1.03 3.01 13.61
C LYS A 13 0.24 3.85 13.63
N PHE A 14 0.12 5.08 13.14
CA PHE A 14 1.16 6.10 13.08
C PHE A 14 1.96 6.28 14.39
N TRP A 15 1.31 6.11 15.55
CA TRP A 15 1.91 6.39 16.87
C TRP A 15 2.64 5.21 17.50
N PHE A 16 2.47 3.98 16.97
CA PHE A 16 2.96 2.77 17.65
C PHE A 16 4.49 2.74 17.79
N ILE A 17 5.23 2.97 16.69
CA ILE A 17 6.70 3.01 16.71
C ILE A 17 7.22 4.16 17.59
N PRO A 18 6.71 5.41 17.47
CA PRO A 18 7.10 6.49 18.38
C PRO A 18 6.92 6.16 19.86
N THR A 19 5.81 5.50 20.25
CA THR A 19 5.59 5.09 21.64
C THR A 19 6.66 4.09 22.11
N ILE A 20 7.05 3.13 21.27
CA ILE A 20 8.12 2.17 21.58
C ILE A 20 9.45 2.91 21.83
N TYR A 21 9.79 3.88 20.97
CA TYR A 21 11.00 4.69 21.15
C TYR A 21 10.96 5.52 22.45
N GLY A 22 9.79 6.05 22.81
CA GLY A 22 9.60 6.74 24.09
C GLY A 22 9.84 5.83 25.30
N LEU A 23 9.30 4.61 25.28
CA LEU A 23 9.56 3.60 26.32
C LEU A 23 11.05 3.22 26.37
N PHE A 24 11.67 3.05 25.21
CA PHE A 24 13.10 2.76 25.11
C PHE A 24 13.98 3.90 25.64
N SER A 25 13.53 5.16 25.49
CA SER A 25 14.17 6.34 26.08
C SER A 25 14.18 6.27 27.61
N LEU A 26 13.03 5.95 28.23
CA LEU A 26 12.94 5.78 29.69
C LEU A 26 13.86 4.65 30.19
N LEU A 27 13.88 3.51 29.51
CA LEU A 27 14.79 2.41 29.85
C LEU A 27 16.26 2.82 29.71
N SER A 28 16.59 3.57 28.66
CA SER A 28 17.94 4.07 28.41
C SER A 28 18.38 5.08 29.48
N ILE A 29 17.48 5.91 30.00
CA ILE A 29 17.76 6.83 31.12
C ILE A 29 18.10 6.04 32.38
N ILE A 30 17.29 5.04 32.73
CA ILE A 30 17.51 4.20 33.93
C ILE A 30 18.85 3.47 33.81
N LEU A 31 19.10 2.83 32.66
CA LEU A 31 20.34 2.10 32.41
C LEU A 31 21.55 3.03 32.47
N LEU A 32 21.47 4.21 31.83
CA LEU A 32 22.57 5.17 31.83
C LEU A 32 22.84 5.70 33.24
N SER A 33 21.80 6.02 34.00
CA SER A 33 21.93 6.48 35.40
C SER A 33 22.61 5.40 36.26
N TYR A 34 22.25 4.13 36.05
CA TYR A 34 22.89 3.00 36.73
C TYR A 34 24.35 2.79 36.28
N VAL A 35 24.66 2.89 34.99
CA VAL A 35 26.03 2.75 34.49
C VAL A 35 26.91 3.89 35.01
N ILE A 36 26.41 5.13 35.01
CA ILE A 36 27.14 6.30 35.53
C ILE A 36 27.42 6.14 37.03
N SER A 37 26.48 5.59 37.82
CA SER A 37 26.69 5.39 39.26
C SER A 37 27.76 4.32 39.58
N LEU A 38 28.08 3.44 38.64
CA LEU A 38 29.17 2.47 38.75
C LEU A 38 30.54 3.04 38.38
N VAL A 39 30.62 4.23 37.78
CA VAL A 39 31.89 4.83 37.36
C VAL A 39 32.67 5.35 38.58
N PRO A 40 33.92 4.89 38.81
CA PRO A 40 34.73 5.37 39.92
C PRO A 40 35.07 6.86 39.81
N GLN A 41 35.09 7.59 40.93
CA GLN A 41 35.45 9.01 40.96
C GLN A 41 36.84 9.31 40.38
N SER A 42 37.77 8.35 40.41
CA SER A 42 39.11 8.48 39.82
C SER A 42 39.11 8.78 38.32
N VAL A 43 38.08 8.34 37.59
CA VAL A 43 37.93 8.62 36.15
C VAL A 43 37.68 10.10 35.91
N TYR A 44 36.88 10.74 36.76
CA TYR A 44 36.58 12.17 36.67
C TYR A 44 37.77 13.04 37.06
N ILE A 45 38.58 12.60 38.03
CA ILE A 45 39.77 13.32 38.51
C ILE A 45 40.91 13.26 37.48
N ASN A 46 41.05 12.14 36.77
CA ASN A 46 42.10 11.94 35.77
C ASN A 46 41.71 12.43 34.36
N ALA A 47 40.47 12.88 34.17
CA ALA A 47 40.01 13.40 32.89
C ALA A 47 40.64 14.78 32.61
N PRO A 48 40.97 15.09 31.34
CA PRO A 48 41.36 16.45 30.94
C PRO A 48 40.29 17.45 31.39
N SER A 49 40.70 18.54 32.04
CA SER A 49 39.78 19.58 32.54
C SER A 49 38.95 20.23 31.42
N SER A 50 39.40 20.16 30.18
CA SER A 50 38.66 20.60 28.98
C SER A 50 37.43 19.75 28.65
N LEU A 51 37.36 18.51 29.14
CA LEU A 51 36.24 17.58 28.91
C LEU A 51 35.23 17.57 30.06
N LEU A 52 35.59 18.12 31.23
CA LEU A 52 34.69 18.23 32.38
C LEU A 52 33.77 19.44 32.21
N ILE A 53 32.47 19.19 32.24
CA ILE A 53 31.44 20.22 32.04
C ILE A 53 30.79 20.55 33.38
N THR A 54 30.68 21.85 33.68
CA THR A 54 29.99 22.34 34.88
C THR A 54 28.48 22.15 34.75
N SER A 55 27.77 22.02 35.88
CA SER A 55 26.30 21.93 35.89
C SER A 55 25.61 23.12 35.22
N ALA A 56 26.17 24.33 35.30
CA ALA A 56 25.62 25.51 34.62
C ALA A 56 25.73 25.41 33.08
N THR A 57 26.87 24.92 32.59
CA THR A 57 27.09 24.69 31.15
C THR A 57 26.23 23.54 30.65
N ALA A 58 26.11 22.45 31.43
CA ALA A 58 25.24 21.32 31.10
C ALA A 58 23.77 21.75 31.01
N ASN A 59 23.24 22.48 32.00
CA ASN A 59 21.87 22.98 31.98
C ASN A 59 21.59 23.90 30.79
N SER A 60 22.51 24.81 30.48
CA SER A 60 22.40 25.68 29.30
C SER A 60 22.39 24.88 27.99
N LEU A 61 23.30 23.91 27.85
CA LEU A 61 23.35 23.01 26.69
C LEU A 61 22.05 22.22 26.56
N TYR A 62 21.56 21.63 27.65
CA TYR A 62 20.38 20.77 27.66
C TYR A 62 19.12 21.57 27.35
N SER A 63 18.99 22.78 27.90
CA SER A 63 17.89 23.69 27.60
C SER A 63 17.90 24.13 26.12
N GLY A 64 19.09 24.38 25.57
CA GLY A 64 19.27 24.67 24.15
C GLY A 64 18.87 23.49 23.25
N LEU A 65 19.28 22.27 23.62
CA LEU A 65 18.91 21.04 22.91
C LEU A 65 17.40 20.77 22.95
N ILE A 66 16.76 20.95 24.11
CA ILE A 66 15.31 20.81 24.23
C ILE A 66 14.60 21.79 23.31
N THR A 67 15.03 23.05 23.30
CA THR A 67 14.45 24.08 22.42
C THR A 67 14.60 23.69 20.96
N ALA A 68 15.80 23.26 20.54
CA ALA A 68 16.07 22.84 19.17
C ALA A 68 15.23 21.60 18.76
N LEU A 69 15.11 20.60 19.63
CA LEU A 69 14.32 19.39 19.37
C LEU A 69 12.82 19.69 19.28
N LEU A 70 12.30 20.60 20.13
CA LEU A 70 10.92 21.07 20.05
C LEU A 70 10.67 21.81 18.73
N THR A 71 11.58 22.69 18.31
CA THR A 71 11.48 23.37 17.00
C THR A 71 11.51 22.37 15.84
N MET A 72 12.45 21.41 15.83
CA MET A 72 12.50 20.37 14.79
C MET A 72 11.23 19.52 14.74
N THR A 73 10.66 19.19 15.90
CA THR A 73 9.40 18.43 15.99
C THR A 73 8.24 19.23 15.42
N SER A 74 8.14 20.52 15.76
CA SER A 74 7.13 21.41 15.20
C SER A 74 7.26 21.54 13.68
N VAL A 75 8.47 21.74 13.15
CA VAL A 75 8.72 21.81 11.71
C VAL A 75 8.37 20.49 11.03
N SER A 76 8.69 19.36 11.66
CA SER A 76 8.37 18.04 11.12
C SER A 76 6.88 17.81 11.04
N PHE A 77 6.12 18.17 12.09
CA PHE A 77 4.66 18.09 12.08
C PHE A 77 4.04 19.00 11.00
N SER A 78 4.52 20.23 10.87
CA SER A 78 4.10 21.15 9.80
C SER A 78 4.39 20.57 8.41
N SER A 79 5.55 19.95 8.20
CA SER A 79 5.89 19.30 6.94
C SER A 79 5.00 18.09 6.66
N VAL A 80 4.69 17.25 7.66
CA VAL A 80 3.70 16.16 7.52
C VAL A 80 2.35 16.72 7.09
N MET A 81 1.89 17.81 7.71
CA MET A 81 0.64 18.48 7.35
C MET A 81 0.66 19.04 5.92
N VAL A 82 1.78 19.61 5.47
CA VAL A 82 1.95 20.06 4.08
C VAL A 82 1.86 18.88 3.13
N VAL A 83 2.58 17.77 3.39
CA VAL A 83 2.50 16.56 2.56
C VAL A 83 1.08 16.01 2.53
N LEU A 84 0.42 15.91 3.68
CA LEU A 84 -0.99 15.48 3.82
C LEU A 84 -1.93 16.35 2.96
N THR A 85 -1.77 17.67 3.05
CA THR A 85 -2.57 18.64 2.30
C THR A 85 -2.29 18.54 0.81
N THR A 86 -1.02 18.43 0.40
CA THR A 86 -0.63 18.22 -0.99
C THR A 86 -1.19 16.92 -1.54
N TYR A 87 -1.18 15.83 -0.78
CA TYR A 87 -1.78 14.56 -1.23
C TYR A 87 -3.29 14.67 -1.44
N ALA A 88 -4.00 15.30 -0.50
CA ALA A 88 -5.44 15.53 -0.62
C ALA A 88 -5.78 16.46 -1.80
N THR A 89 -4.94 17.46 -2.07
CA THR A 89 -5.18 18.52 -3.07
C THR A 89 -4.56 18.29 -4.45
N GLN A 90 -3.55 17.42 -4.59
CA GLN A 90 -2.89 17.12 -5.87
C GLN A 90 -3.12 15.68 -6.33
N PHE A 91 -3.36 14.74 -5.42
CA PHE A 91 -3.54 13.33 -5.77
C PHE A 91 -4.97 12.87 -5.45
N THR A 92 -5.12 11.97 -4.49
CA THR A 92 -6.39 11.33 -4.15
C THR A 92 -6.35 10.99 -2.66
N PRO A 93 -7.49 11.09 -1.93
CA PRO A 93 -7.55 10.67 -0.53
C PRO A 93 -7.12 9.21 -0.30
N ARG A 94 -7.19 8.36 -1.34
CA ARG A 94 -6.80 6.94 -1.29
C ARG A 94 -5.28 6.75 -1.33
N ALA A 95 -4.54 7.64 -2.00
CA ALA A 95 -3.07 7.61 -2.03
C ALA A 95 -2.44 8.06 -0.70
N LEU A 96 -3.21 8.76 0.14
CA LEU A 96 -2.74 9.29 1.42
C LEU A 96 -2.40 8.20 2.44
N GLN A 97 -3.14 7.09 2.43
CA GLN A 97 -2.91 5.94 3.33
C GLN A 97 -1.44 5.48 3.25
N ASP A 98 -0.84 5.54 2.06
CA ASP A 98 0.51 5.04 1.79
C ASP A 98 1.62 5.93 2.39
N PHE A 99 1.35 7.22 2.65
CA PHE A 99 2.30 8.10 3.34
C PHE A 99 2.26 7.88 4.86
N MET A 100 1.06 7.79 5.43
CA MET A 100 0.87 7.62 6.88
C MET A 100 1.40 6.27 7.39
N GLN A 101 1.43 5.26 6.53
CA GLN A 101 1.97 3.93 6.82
C GLN A 101 3.49 3.80 6.56
N SER A 102 4.17 4.89 6.18
CA SER A 102 5.60 4.85 5.85
C SER A 102 6.46 4.59 7.09
N ARG A 103 7.20 3.48 7.08
CA ARG A 103 8.08 3.09 8.21
C ARG A 103 9.17 4.12 8.50
N ILE A 104 9.73 4.75 7.47
CA ILE A 104 10.78 5.76 7.64
C ILE A 104 10.23 6.95 8.45
N THR A 105 9.05 7.45 8.08
CA THR A 105 8.37 8.53 8.80
C THR A 105 8.14 8.16 10.27
N GLN A 106 7.67 6.94 10.53
CA GLN A 106 7.42 6.45 11.90
C GLN A 106 8.71 6.34 12.73
N HIS A 107 9.81 5.85 12.15
CA HIS A 107 11.11 5.74 12.83
C HIS A 107 11.73 7.10 13.11
N VAL A 108 11.68 8.06 12.17
CA VAL A 108 12.14 9.44 12.42
C VAL A 108 11.38 10.04 13.59
N LEU A 109 10.04 9.95 13.58
CA LEU A 109 9.23 10.48 14.67
C LEU A 109 9.54 9.79 16.01
N GLY A 110 9.88 8.49 15.96
CA GLY A 110 10.38 7.77 17.13
C GLY A 110 11.71 8.32 17.64
N VAL A 111 12.68 8.61 16.76
CA VAL A 111 13.97 9.21 17.16
C VAL A 111 13.77 10.59 17.81
N PHE A 112 12.86 11.43 17.30
CA PHE A 112 12.52 12.70 17.95
C PHE A 112 11.88 12.50 19.32
N THR A 113 10.91 11.59 19.40
CA THR A 113 10.24 11.24 20.66
C THR A 113 11.25 10.74 21.69
N PHE A 114 12.17 9.87 21.27
CA PHE A 114 13.27 9.40 22.11
C PHE A 114 14.13 10.55 22.60
N GLY A 115 14.61 11.41 21.69
CA GLY A 115 15.52 12.51 22.01
C GLY A 115 14.89 13.56 22.93
N ILE A 116 13.62 13.91 22.71
CA ILE A 116 12.86 14.82 23.57
C ILE A 116 12.73 14.24 24.98
N ILE A 117 12.20 13.01 25.12
CA ILE A 117 12.03 12.40 26.45
C ILE A 117 13.40 12.23 27.14
N PHE A 118 14.42 11.81 26.39
CA PHE A 118 15.76 11.61 26.91
C PHE A 118 16.35 12.91 27.46
N THR A 119 16.25 14.01 26.70
CA THR A 119 16.80 15.31 27.11
C THR A 119 16.00 15.96 28.25
N PHE A 120 14.67 15.88 28.23
CA PHE A 120 13.81 16.42 29.30
C PHE A 120 14.05 15.72 30.64
N ILE A 121 14.02 14.39 30.67
CA ILE A 121 14.18 13.66 31.93
C ILE A 121 15.61 13.81 32.46
N ASN A 122 16.63 13.74 31.60
CA ASN A 122 18.00 13.97 32.07
C ASN A 122 18.20 15.40 32.58
N LEU A 123 17.59 16.43 31.97
CA LEU A 123 17.62 17.79 32.52
C LEU A 123 17.00 17.84 33.93
N LEU A 124 15.89 17.15 34.17
CA LEU A 124 15.27 17.07 35.50
C LEU A 124 16.15 16.35 36.54
N LEU A 125 17.00 15.42 36.09
CA LEU A 125 17.89 14.63 36.96
C LEU A 125 19.23 15.32 37.26
N VAL A 126 19.58 16.43 36.60
CA VAL A 126 20.82 17.15 36.87
C VAL A 126 20.77 17.79 38.26
N SER A 127 21.59 17.28 39.18
CA SER A 127 21.76 17.87 40.51
C SER A 127 22.71 19.08 40.47
N PRO A 128 22.36 20.22 41.08
CA PRO A 128 23.24 21.39 41.18
C PRO A 128 24.56 21.13 41.93
N ALA A 129 24.62 20.08 42.75
CA ALA A 129 25.77 19.75 43.60
C ALA A 129 26.88 18.98 42.86
N ASP A 130 26.57 18.38 41.70
CA ASP A 130 27.56 17.62 40.93
C ASP A 130 28.32 18.55 39.98
N THR A 131 29.66 18.55 40.06
CA THR A 131 30.52 19.45 39.27
C THR A 131 31.28 18.77 38.14
N ASN A 132 31.24 17.43 38.05
CA ASN A 132 32.03 16.64 37.11
C ASN A 132 31.15 15.83 36.15
N HIS A 133 30.48 16.49 35.21
CA HIS A 133 29.69 15.83 34.17
C HIS A 133 30.57 15.59 32.93
N LEU A 134 30.80 14.31 32.58
CA LEU A 134 31.59 13.94 31.39
C LEU A 134 30.76 13.09 30.41
N PHE A 135 30.27 11.94 30.86
CA PHE A 135 29.60 10.97 29.99
C PHE A 135 28.20 11.43 29.52
N LEU A 136 27.40 12.00 30.42
CA LEU A 136 26.02 12.39 30.11
C LEU A 136 25.93 13.50 29.03
N PRO A 137 26.69 14.61 29.11
CA PRO A 137 26.73 15.61 28.04
C PRO A 137 27.15 15.03 26.67
N ILE A 138 28.15 14.14 26.63
CA ILE A 138 28.63 13.52 25.38
C ILE A 138 27.51 12.68 24.75
N ILE A 139 26.83 11.86 25.55
CA ILE A 139 25.70 11.04 25.08
C ILE A 139 24.55 11.94 24.59
N MET A 140 24.25 13.04 25.29
CA MET A 140 23.23 13.98 24.86
C MET A 140 23.56 14.66 23.54
N ILE A 141 24.82 15.04 23.32
CA ILE A 141 25.28 15.56 22.03
C ILE A 141 25.13 14.50 20.94
N ALA A 142 25.49 13.23 21.22
CA ALA A 142 25.32 12.14 20.27
C ALA A 142 23.83 11.91 19.91
N VAL A 143 22.94 11.95 20.90
CA VAL A 143 21.48 11.87 20.68
C VAL A 143 21.00 13.06 19.85
N ALA A 144 21.47 14.28 20.12
CA ALA A 144 21.12 15.46 19.33
C ALA A 144 21.58 15.35 17.88
N ILE A 145 22.79 14.86 17.62
CA ILE A 145 23.31 14.60 16.27
C ILE A 145 22.45 13.53 15.57
N ALA A 146 22.06 12.46 16.26
CA ALA A 146 21.18 11.44 15.72
C ALA A 146 19.79 12.01 15.36
N CYS A 147 19.22 12.88 16.20
CA CYS A 147 18.00 13.61 15.88
C CYS A 147 18.18 14.53 14.67
N LEU A 148 19.27 15.28 14.57
CA LEU A 148 19.55 16.12 13.40
C LEU A 148 19.65 15.29 12.12
N ALA A 149 20.36 14.16 12.14
CA ALA A 149 20.44 13.25 11.01
C ALA A 149 19.05 12.69 10.62
N ALA A 150 18.25 12.28 11.61
CA ALA A 150 16.86 11.86 11.37
C ALA A 150 16.02 12.98 10.76
N PHE A 151 16.21 14.23 11.19
CA PHE A 151 15.53 15.40 10.61
C PHE A 151 15.90 15.63 9.14
N ILE A 152 17.18 15.54 8.79
CA ILE A 152 17.62 15.64 7.39
C ILE A 152 17.01 14.50 6.55
N LEU A 153 17.03 13.27 7.07
CA LEU A 153 16.39 12.12 6.42
C LEU A 153 14.89 12.32 6.24
N PHE A 154 14.21 12.91 7.22
CA PHE A 154 12.81 13.23 7.15
C PHE A 154 12.48 14.25 6.07
N ILE A 155 13.25 15.33 5.96
CA ILE A 155 13.07 16.34 4.90
C ILE A 155 13.27 15.70 3.51
N TYR A 156 14.33 14.91 3.34
CA TYR A 156 14.58 14.18 2.11
C TYR A 156 13.41 13.25 1.75
N HIS A 157 12.93 12.49 2.73
CA HIS A 157 11.82 11.55 2.54
C HIS A 157 10.51 12.27 2.22
N SER A 158 10.14 13.30 2.98
CA SER A 158 8.94 14.12 2.74
C SER A 158 8.96 14.74 1.35
N THR A 159 10.12 15.22 0.89
CA THR A 159 10.28 15.80 -0.45
C THR A 159 10.04 14.77 -1.55
N LYS A 160 10.54 13.54 -1.39
CA LYS A 160 10.29 12.44 -2.34
C LYS A 160 8.82 12.06 -2.42
N TYR A 161 8.10 12.04 -1.30
CA TYR A 161 6.69 11.68 -1.30
C TYR A 161 5.83 12.69 -2.05
N VAL A 162 6.22 13.96 -2.10
CA VAL A 162 5.50 14.98 -2.87
C VAL A 162 5.63 14.78 -4.39
N GLN A 163 6.63 14.00 -4.87
CA GLN A 163 6.82 13.79 -6.30
C GLN A 163 5.80 12.78 -6.87
N VAL A 164 4.92 13.25 -7.75
CA VAL A 164 3.87 12.43 -8.39
C VAL A 164 4.44 11.19 -9.09
N ASN A 165 5.58 11.32 -9.78
CA ASN A 165 6.23 10.21 -10.47
C ASN A 165 6.70 9.10 -9.52
N HIS A 166 7.13 9.45 -8.31
CA HIS A 166 7.50 8.47 -7.30
C HIS A 166 6.28 7.70 -6.80
N LEU A 167 5.18 8.42 -6.53
CA LEU A 167 3.92 7.82 -6.11
C LEU A 167 3.35 6.88 -7.18
N ILE A 168 3.28 7.32 -8.44
CA ILE A 168 2.85 6.51 -9.58
C ILE A 168 3.69 5.23 -9.69
N GLY A 169 5.02 5.35 -9.58
CA GLY A 169 5.93 4.21 -9.61
C GLY A 169 5.70 3.24 -8.46
N LYS A 170 5.48 3.75 -7.24
CA LYS A 170 5.18 2.94 -6.06
C LYS A 170 3.86 2.19 -6.20
N ILE A 171 2.78 2.89 -6.58
CA ILE A 171 1.45 2.26 -6.79
C ILE A 171 1.55 1.14 -7.83
N ARG A 172 2.28 1.35 -8.92
CA ARG A 172 2.49 0.30 -9.93
C ARG A 172 3.22 -0.91 -9.34
N ASN A 173 4.28 -0.70 -8.56
CA ASN A 173 5.01 -1.83 -7.96
C ASN A 173 4.14 -2.58 -6.96
N ASP A 174 3.42 -1.87 -6.09
CA ASP A 174 2.50 -2.47 -5.11
C ASP A 174 1.40 -3.28 -5.82
N ALA A 175 0.84 -2.77 -6.93
CA ALA A 175 -0.12 -3.49 -7.76
C ALA A 175 0.47 -4.72 -8.44
N SER A 176 1.70 -4.63 -8.96
CA SER A 176 2.42 -5.74 -9.59
C SER A 176 2.66 -6.88 -8.59
N TYR A 177 3.05 -6.56 -7.35
CA TYR A 177 3.15 -7.55 -6.27
C TYR A 177 1.79 -8.19 -5.95
N ALA A 178 0.71 -7.42 -5.90
CA ALA A 178 -0.63 -7.97 -5.66
C ALA A 178 -1.10 -8.88 -6.81
N ILE A 179 -0.76 -8.56 -8.06
CA ILE A 179 -1.00 -9.43 -9.24
C ILE A 179 -0.21 -10.73 -9.08
N GLU A 180 1.09 -10.65 -8.76
CA GLU A 180 1.93 -11.83 -8.56
C GLU A 180 1.39 -12.74 -7.45
N GLU A 181 1.01 -12.17 -6.30
CA GLU A 181 0.44 -12.92 -5.16
C GLU A 181 -0.92 -13.56 -5.51
N ALA A 182 -1.76 -12.85 -6.26
CA ALA A 182 -3.10 -13.35 -6.62
C ALA A 182 -3.07 -14.54 -7.59
N TYR A 183 -2.10 -14.56 -8.52
CA TYR A 183 -2.00 -15.60 -9.55
C TYR A 183 -0.96 -16.69 -9.23
N THR A 184 -0.07 -16.48 -8.26
CA THR A 184 0.93 -17.48 -7.84
C THR A 184 0.48 -18.19 -6.57
N LEU A 185 -0.17 -19.34 -6.73
CA LEU A 185 -0.72 -20.14 -5.62
C LEU A 185 0.02 -21.48 -5.49
N PRO A 186 1.29 -21.52 -5.02
CA PRO A 186 2.15 -22.70 -5.09
C PRO A 186 1.68 -23.89 -4.23
N HIS A 187 0.76 -23.65 -3.30
CA HIS A 187 0.26 -24.64 -2.36
C HIS A 187 -1.18 -25.09 -2.68
N LEU A 188 -1.74 -24.63 -3.80
CA LEU A 188 -3.11 -24.94 -4.21
C LEU A 188 -3.11 -25.49 -5.64
N THR A 189 -3.95 -26.49 -5.87
CA THR A 189 -4.26 -26.99 -7.20
C THR A 189 -5.62 -26.42 -7.62
N ALA A 190 -5.68 -25.80 -8.79
CA ALA A 190 -6.91 -25.18 -9.28
C ALA A 190 -7.08 -25.31 -10.80
N TYR A 191 -8.34 -25.33 -11.23
CA TYR A 191 -8.76 -25.47 -12.61
C TYR A 191 -9.64 -24.31 -13.06
N ALA A 192 -9.60 -24.03 -14.37
CA ALA A 192 -10.45 -23.04 -15.04
C ALA A 192 -11.85 -23.55 -15.36
N GLU A 193 -11.93 -24.81 -15.74
CA GLU A 193 -13.16 -25.50 -16.08
C GLU A 193 -13.33 -26.68 -15.13
N TRP A 194 -14.59 -26.98 -14.81
CA TRP A 194 -14.94 -28.13 -13.97
C TRP A 194 -15.86 -29.03 -14.78
N ASN A 195 -15.33 -30.20 -15.16
CA ASN A 195 -16.03 -31.15 -16.03
C ASN A 195 -16.81 -32.22 -15.24
N GLU A 196 -16.69 -32.22 -13.91
CA GLU A 196 -17.44 -33.12 -13.04
C GLU A 196 -18.72 -32.48 -12.51
N SER A 197 -19.58 -33.27 -11.87
CA SER A 197 -20.81 -32.79 -11.26
C SER A 197 -20.53 -31.84 -10.09
N PHE A 198 -21.32 -30.78 -9.99
CA PHE A 198 -21.38 -29.95 -8.80
C PHE A 198 -22.01 -30.71 -7.62
N PRO A 199 -21.77 -30.27 -6.38
CA PRO A 199 -22.44 -30.84 -5.22
C PRO A 199 -23.96 -30.75 -5.37
N GLU A 200 -24.66 -31.88 -5.19
CA GLU A 200 -26.12 -31.95 -5.14
C GLU A 200 -26.61 -31.88 -3.70
N GLY A 201 -27.79 -31.29 -3.47
CA GLY A 201 -28.41 -31.19 -2.14
C GLY A 201 -28.70 -29.76 -1.68
N GLU A 202 -29.19 -29.62 -0.44
CA GLU A 202 -29.44 -28.32 0.18
C GLU A 202 -28.10 -27.64 0.53
N SER A 203 -27.95 -26.37 0.12
CA SER A 203 -26.82 -25.54 0.48
C SER A 203 -27.14 -24.68 1.70
N GLU A 204 -26.10 -24.36 2.47
CA GLU A 204 -26.16 -23.46 3.61
C GLU A 204 -25.32 -22.21 3.35
N VAL A 205 -25.69 -21.11 4.02
CA VAL A 205 -25.08 -19.79 3.78
C VAL A 205 -24.36 -19.28 5.02
N VAL A 206 -23.09 -18.94 4.83
CA VAL A 206 -22.32 -18.17 5.81
C VAL A 206 -22.56 -16.69 5.58
N ARG A 207 -23.08 -16.01 6.60
CA ARG A 207 -23.36 -14.57 6.56
C ARG A 207 -22.26 -13.74 7.21
N ALA A 208 -22.05 -12.55 6.65
CA ALA A 208 -21.13 -11.53 7.15
C ALA A 208 -21.45 -11.13 8.60
N HIS A 209 -20.42 -11.06 9.44
CA HIS A 209 -20.57 -10.64 10.84
C HIS A 209 -20.61 -9.12 11.03
N ARG A 210 -20.02 -8.36 10.09
CA ARG A 210 -19.96 -6.90 10.10
C ARG A 210 -20.03 -6.34 8.67
N SER A 211 -20.41 -5.08 8.56
CA SER A 211 -20.36 -4.34 7.29
C SER A 211 -18.95 -3.79 7.04
N GLY A 212 -18.56 -3.65 5.78
CA GLY A 212 -17.30 -3.04 5.36
C GLY A 212 -16.77 -3.60 4.04
N TYR A 213 -15.56 -3.20 3.66
CA TYR A 213 -14.87 -3.70 2.47
C TYR A 213 -14.16 -5.02 2.75
N THR A 214 -14.27 -5.99 1.85
CA THR A 214 -13.50 -7.24 1.87
C THR A 214 -12.03 -6.92 1.53
N GLN A 215 -11.14 -7.01 2.51
CA GLN A 215 -9.74 -6.61 2.37
C GLN A 215 -8.81 -7.78 2.02
N LEU A 216 -9.12 -8.97 2.52
CA LEU A 216 -8.27 -10.15 2.37
C LEU A 216 -9.09 -11.43 2.47
N LEU A 217 -8.80 -12.39 1.59
CA LEU A 217 -9.28 -13.76 1.61
C LEU A 217 -8.08 -14.70 1.76
N GLU A 218 -7.98 -15.41 2.89
CA GLU A 218 -6.89 -16.39 3.09
C GLU A 218 -7.19 -17.71 2.35
N LEU A 219 -7.05 -17.71 1.01
CA LEU A 219 -7.42 -18.81 0.12
C LEU A 219 -6.93 -20.18 0.62
N GLU A 220 -5.66 -20.30 0.98
CA GLU A 220 -5.10 -21.56 1.50
C GLU A 220 -5.81 -22.06 2.76
N ASN A 221 -6.15 -21.16 3.69
CA ASN A 221 -6.85 -21.55 4.91
C ASN A 221 -8.31 -21.90 4.64
N ILE A 222 -8.93 -21.21 3.68
CA ILE A 222 -10.30 -21.48 3.25
C ILE A 222 -10.39 -22.88 2.60
N VAL A 223 -9.48 -23.19 1.67
CA VAL A 223 -9.40 -24.51 1.03
C VAL A 223 -9.12 -25.60 2.07
N ASN A 224 -8.12 -25.42 2.94
CA ASN A 224 -7.81 -26.38 4.01
C ASN A 224 -8.97 -26.58 4.99
N TRP A 225 -9.73 -25.52 5.28
CA TRP A 225 -10.93 -25.62 6.11
C TRP A 225 -12.01 -26.46 5.42
N ALA A 226 -12.22 -26.28 4.12
CA ALA A 226 -13.16 -27.07 3.33
C ALA A 226 -12.75 -28.56 3.28
N VAL A 227 -11.45 -28.85 3.12
CA VAL A 227 -10.89 -30.22 3.21
C VAL A 227 -11.15 -30.84 4.59
N THR A 228 -10.85 -30.11 5.66
CA THR A 228 -10.95 -30.62 7.04
C THR A 228 -12.38 -31.01 7.43
N HIS A 229 -13.37 -30.32 6.86
CA HIS A 229 -14.79 -30.56 7.12
C HIS A 229 -15.48 -31.39 6.04
N ASP A 230 -14.75 -31.84 5.02
CA ASP A 230 -15.26 -32.56 3.84
C ASP A 230 -16.48 -31.87 3.19
N VAL A 231 -16.37 -30.56 2.98
CA VAL A 231 -17.40 -29.74 2.31
C VAL A 231 -16.88 -29.13 1.02
N THR A 232 -17.80 -28.79 0.13
CA THR A 232 -17.52 -27.86 -0.98
C THR A 232 -18.02 -26.48 -0.59
N LEU A 233 -17.18 -25.46 -0.78
CA LEU A 233 -17.46 -24.07 -0.44
C LEU A 233 -17.42 -23.20 -1.71
N LYS A 234 -18.27 -22.20 -1.80
CA LYS A 234 -18.29 -21.23 -2.89
C LYS A 234 -18.25 -19.82 -2.31
N SER A 235 -17.34 -18.99 -2.82
CA SER A 235 -17.32 -17.57 -2.52
C SER A 235 -18.46 -16.86 -3.24
N LEU A 236 -19.20 -16.06 -2.49
CA LEU A 236 -20.22 -15.15 -3.04
C LEU A 236 -19.72 -13.71 -3.16
N ILE A 237 -18.48 -13.48 -2.73
CA ILE A 237 -17.82 -12.18 -2.68
C ILE A 237 -16.42 -12.28 -3.27
N GLN A 238 -15.88 -11.15 -3.67
CA GLN A 238 -14.49 -10.97 -4.09
C GLN A 238 -13.80 -9.97 -3.17
N VAL A 239 -12.47 -9.90 -3.23
CA VAL A 239 -11.69 -8.84 -2.58
C VAL A 239 -12.06 -7.49 -3.22
N GLY A 240 -12.32 -6.50 -2.37
CA GLY A 240 -12.70 -5.13 -2.75
C GLY A 240 -14.20 -4.83 -2.67
N ASP A 241 -15.05 -5.85 -2.56
CA ASP A 241 -16.50 -5.69 -2.41
C ASP A 241 -16.87 -5.03 -1.09
N TYR A 242 -17.91 -4.20 -1.10
CA TYR A 242 -18.51 -3.69 0.13
C TYR A 242 -19.68 -4.61 0.52
N ILE A 243 -19.58 -5.22 1.70
CA ILE A 243 -20.59 -6.15 2.21
C ILE A 243 -21.32 -5.57 3.41
N HIS A 244 -22.59 -5.94 3.57
CA HIS A 244 -23.43 -5.58 4.70
C HIS A 244 -23.45 -6.69 5.75
N LYS A 245 -23.55 -6.32 7.03
CA LYS A 245 -23.79 -7.30 8.10
C LYS A 245 -25.05 -8.13 7.78
N GLY A 246 -24.90 -9.47 7.81
CA GLY A 246 -25.98 -10.40 7.49
C GLY A 246 -26.05 -10.81 6.01
N GLU A 247 -25.28 -10.18 5.13
CA GLU A 247 -25.18 -10.55 3.72
C GLU A 247 -24.48 -11.91 3.54
N PRO A 248 -24.92 -12.76 2.60
CA PRO A 248 -24.21 -13.99 2.23
C PRO A 248 -22.77 -13.69 1.77
N VAL A 249 -21.79 -14.40 2.33
CA VAL A 249 -20.38 -14.29 1.92
C VAL A 249 -19.82 -15.62 1.39
N PHE A 250 -20.30 -16.74 1.92
CA PHE A 250 -20.00 -18.06 1.38
C PHE A 250 -21.27 -18.91 1.35
N GLU A 251 -21.30 -19.83 0.40
CA GLU A 251 -22.27 -20.91 0.28
C GLU A 251 -21.52 -22.23 0.44
N TYR A 252 -22.04 -23.20 1.20
CA TYR A 252 -21.42 -24.52 1.34
C TYR A 252 -22.44 -25.65 1.27
N TRP A 253 -21.98 -26.82 0.85
CA TRP A 253 -22.75 -28.05 0.81
C TRP A 253 -22.23 -29.01 1.89
N PRO A 254 -22.95 -29.15 3.01
CA PRO A 254 -22.59 -30.11 4.05
C PRO A 254 -22.88 -31.54 3.58
N LYS A 255 -22.05 -32.50 4.02
CA LYS A 255 -22.36 -33.93 3.87
C LYS A 255 -23.09 -34.45 5.11
N ASP A 256 -22.39 -34.60 6.23
CA ASP A 256 -22.92 -35.29 7.41
C ASP A 256 -22.81 -34.53 8.73
N ARG A 257 -21.94 -33.50 8.83
CA ARG A 257 -21.65 -32.78 10.08
C ARG A 257 -21.67 -31.28 9.89
N GLU A 258 -22.32 -30.56 10.80
CA GLU A 258 -22.25 -29.09 10.85
C GLU A 258 -20.80 -28.62 11.06
N PRO A 259 -20.23 -27.84 10.13
CA PRO A 259 -18.86 -27.38 10.22
C PRO A 259 -18.71 -26.15 11.11
N ASN A 260 -17.50 -25.90 11.65
CA ASN A 260 -17.26 -24.72 12.50
C ASN A 260 -17.12 -23.44 11.67
N ILE A 261 -18.25 -22.78 11.40
CA ILE A 261 -18.35 -21.54 10.61
C ILE A 261 -17.60 -20.36 11.24
N GLN A 262 -17.44 -20.33 12.57
CA GLN A 262 -16.75 -19.22 13.22
C GLN A 262 -15.27 -19.18 12.85
N VAL A 263 -14.63 -20.33 12.67
CA VAL A 263 -13.25 -20.41 12.19
C VAL A 263 -13.15 -19.92 10.75
N LEU A 264 -14.05 -20.34 9.86
CA LEU A 264 -14.08 -19.87 8.47
C LEU A 264 -14.18 -18.34 8.37
N ARG A 265 -15.04 -17.73 9.19
CA ARG A 265 -15.18 -16.27 9.27
C ARG A 265 -13.88 -15.56 9.63
N THR A 266 -12.99 -16.21 10.39
CA THR A 266 -11.69 -15.61 10.71
C THR A 266 -10.77 -15.50 9.51
N TYR A 267 -10.99 -16.24 8.43
CA TYR A 267 -10.18 -16.19 7.20
C TYR A 267 -10.60 -15.09 6.21
N LEU A 268 -11.74 -14.44 6.46
CA LEU A 268 -12.20 -13.25 5.76
C LEU A 268 -11.88 -12.00 6.59
N LEU A 269 -11.08 -11.08 6.05
CA LEU A 269 -10.85 -9.78 6.67
C LEU A 269 -11.77 -8.73 6.03
N VAL A 270 -12.58 -8.06 6.86
CA VAL A 270 -13.50 -6.99 6.44
C VAL A 270 -13.08 -5.67 7.09
N GLY A 271 -12.69 -4.63 6.38
CA GLY A 271 -12.29 -3.35 6.97
C GLY A 271 -13.24 -2.20 6.68
N ASN A 272 -13.04 -1.05 7.32
CA ASN A 272 -13.83 0.15 7.04
C ASN A 272 -13.40 0.85 5.72
N GLU A 273 -12.20 0.54 5.23
CA GLU A 273 -11.61 1.11 4.02
C GLU A 273 -11.10 -0.02 3.12
N ARG A 274 -10.98 0.22 1.81
CA ARG A 274 -10.28 -0.71 0.90
C ARG A 274 -8.78 -0.74 1.24
N SER A 275 -8.15 -1.88 0.96
CA SER A 275 -6.73 -2.12 1.23
C SER A 275 -6.02 -2.54 -0.06
N ASN A 276 -4.78 -2.11 -0.27
CA ASN A 276 -3.99 -2.50 -1.45
C ASN A 276 -3.52 -3.97 -1.38
N ALA A 277 -3.60 -4.63 -0.22
CA ALA A 277 -2.90 -5.90 0.03
C ALA A 277 -3.25 -7.01 -0.96
N GLN A 278 -4.52 -7.17 -1.32
CA GLN A 278 -4.99 -8.16 -2.31
C GLN A 278 -5.92 -7.54 -3.37
N ASP A 279 -6.14 -6.23 -3.33
CA ASP A 279 -7.10 -5.55 -4.18
C ASP A 279 -6.39 -4.86 -5.36
N ILE A 280 -6.20 -5.63 -6.44
CA ILE A 280 -5.55 -5.17 -7.67
C ILE A 280 -6.31 -3.98 -8.26
N GLU A 281 -7.64 -4.06 -8.33
CA GLU A 281 -8.48 -2.98 -8.86
C GLU A 281 -8.34 -1.69 -8.06
N PHE A 282 -8.26 -1.76 -6.73
CA PHE A 282 -8.09 -0.56 -5.92
C PHE A 282 -6.75 0.12 -6.20
N SER A 283 -5.68 -0.67 -6.38
CA SER A 283 -4.37 -0.14 -6.71
C SER A 283 -4.35 0.50 -8.10
N MET A 284 -4.97 -0.13 -9.10
CA MET A 284 -5.15 0.45 -10.43
C MET A 284 -6.02 1.72 -10.40
N GLN A 285 -7.10 1.72 -9.62
CA GLN A 285 -7.98 2.87 -9.46
C GLN A 285 -7.24 4.10 -8.92
N LYS A 286 -6.20 3.92 -8.08
CA LYS A 286 -5.37 5.06 -7.65
C LYS A 286 -4.63 5.71 -8.83
N LEU A 287 -4.15 4.93 -9.81
CA LEU A 287 -3.55 5.46 -11.05
C LEU A 287 -4.60 6.17 -11.92
N VAL A 288 -5.80 5.60 -12.03
CA VAL A 288 -6.93 6.23 -12.74
C VAL A 288 -7.28 7.57 -12.12
N ASP A 289 -7.43 7.61 -10.79
CA ASP A 289 -7.76 8.82 -10.04
C ASP A 289 -6.68 9.92 -10.22
N ILE A 290 -5.39 9.56 -10.33
CA ILE A 290 -4.30 10.51 -10.66
C ILE A 290 -4.41 10.98 -12.11
N ALA A 291 -4.67 10.07 -13.05
CA ALA A 291 -4.79 10.39 -14.48
C ALA A 291 -5.94 11.36 -14.75
N ILE A 292 -7.14 11.09 -14.22
CA ILE A 292 -8.32 11.96 -14.42
C ILE A 292 -8.13 13.33 -13.76
N ARG A 293 -7.36 13.41 -12.66
CA ARG A 293 -7.04 14.68 -12.02
C ARG A 293 -6.03 15.47 -12.84
N ALA A 294 -5.04 14.80 -13.42
CA ALA A 294 -4.04 15.41 -14.28
C ALA A 294 -4.66 16.03 -15.55
N ILE A 295 -5.59 15.33 -16.21
CA ILE A 295 -6.33 15.86 -17.39
C ILE A 295 -7.48 16.80 -17.03
N SER A 296 -7.75 17.03 -15.74
CA SER A 296 -8.84 17.93 -15.35
C SER A 296 -8.56 19.36 -15.84
N PRO A 297 -9.59 20.18 -16.13
CA PRO A 297 -9.40 21.56 -16.60
C PRO A 297 -8.56 22.44 -15.66
N SER A 298 -8.50 22.09 -14.38
CA SER A 298 -7.75 22.82 -13.36
C SER A 298 -6.24 22.52 -13.34
N VAL A 299 -5.81 21.38 -13.90
CA VAL A 299 -4.41 20.94 -13.89
C VAL A 299 -3.84 20.93 -15.30
N ASN A 300 -4.56 20.32 -16.25
CA ASN A 300 -4.22 20.25 -17.68
C ASN A 300 -2.78 19.73 -17.95
N ASP A 301 -2.44 18.59 -17.33
CA ASP A 301 -1.14 17.91 -17.45
C ASP A 301 -1.30 16.52 -18.11
N PRO A 302 -1.39 16.45 -19.45
CA PRO A 302 -1.52 15.18 -20.18
C PRO A 302 -0.28 14.29 -20.03
N HIS A 303 0.90 14.83 -19.74
CA HIS A 303 2.10 14.01 -19.54
C HIS A 303 2.00 13.13 -18.29
N THR A 304 1.51 13.68 -17.18
CA THR A 304 1.26 12.88 -15.97
C THR A 304 0.17 11.83 -16.21
N ALA A 305 -0.86 12.16 -16.98
CA ALA A 305 -1.90 11.21 -17.36
C ALA A 305 -1.35 10.05 -18.22
N LEU A 306 -0.55 10.37 -19.23
CA LEU A 306 0.15 9.39 -20.08
C LEU A 306 1.07 8.49 -19.26
N ASN A 307 1.76 9.02 -18.24
CA ASN A 307 2.55 8.20 -17.33
C ASN A 307 1.67 7.17 -16.59
N CYS A 308 0.51 7.60 -16.07
CA CYS A 308 -0.44 6.70 -15.42
C CYS A 308 -0.99 5.64 -16.40
N ILE A 309 -1.37 6.05 -17.62
CA ILE A 309 -1.84 5.16 -18.70
C ILE A 309 -0.79 4.10 -19.03
N ASN A 310 0.48 4.48 -19.16
CA ASN A 310 1.57 3.54 -19.41
C ASN A 310 1.77 2.55 -18.24
N ARG A 311 1.59 2.99 -16.98
CA ARG A 311 1.63 2.08 -15.82
C ARG A 311 0.43 1.14 -15.79
N LEU A 312 -0.77 1.61 -16.13
CA LEU A 312 -1.96 0.78 -16.28
C LEU A 312 -1.76 -0.27 -17.39
N ALA A 313 -1.18 0.11 -18.53
CA ALA A 313 -0.83 -0.80 -19.61
C ALA A 313 0.11 -1.93 -19.15
N ALA A 314 1.16 -1.57 -18.40
CA ALA A 314 2.09 -2.56 -17.85
C ALA A 314 1.39 -3.54 -16.89
N LEU A 315 0.52 -3.06 -16.00
CA LEU A 315 -0.25 -3.92 -15.10
C LEU A 315 -1.24 -4.81 -15.85
N LEU A 316 -1.92 -4.27 -16.86
CA LEU A 316 -2.83 -5.04 -17.71
C LEU A 316 -2.09 -6.10 -18.53
N ALA A 317 -0.87 -5.82 -18.99
CA ALA A 317 0.00 -6.80 -19.63
C ALA A 317 0.42 -7.92 -18.65
N GLU A 318 0.75 -7.57 -17.40
CA GLU A 318 1.05 -8.56 -16.37
C GLU A 318 -0.15 -9.45 -16.07
N ILE A 319 -1.35 -8.86 -15.99
CA ILE A 319 -2.61 -9.59 -15.83
C ILE A 319 -2.89 -10.45 -17.07
N SER A 320 -2.77 -9.94 -18.29
CA SER A 320 -3.11 -10.71 -19.51
C SER A 320 -2.25 -11.95 -19.71
N ILE A 321 -1.00 -11.95 -19.20
CA ILE A 321 -0.12 -13.12 -19.21
C ILE A 321 -0.51 -14.13 -18.12
N ARG A 322 -0.80 -13.64 -16.91
CA ARG A 322 -1.05 -14.46 -15.72
C ARG A 322 -2.50 -14.83 -15.50
N HIS A 323 -3.41 -14.21 -16.24
CA HIS A 323 -4.84 -14.48 -16.16
C HIS A 323 -5.06 -15.93 -16.56
N GLU A 324 -5.11 -16.75 -15.53
CA GLU A 324 -5.58 -18.10 -15.54
C GLU A 324 -6.79 -18.09 -14.64
N SER A 325 -7.89 -18.62 -15.14
CA SER A 325 -9.13 -18.67 -14.38
C SER A 325 -8.94 -19.72 -13.29
N HIS A 326 -8.34 -19.38 -12.15
CA HIS A 326 -8.27 -20.29 -11.02
C HIS A 326 -9.62 -20.28 -10.31
N THR A 327 -10.59 -21.00 -10.88
CA THR A 327 -11.99 -20.96 -10.44
C THR A 327 -12.28 -22.06 -9.44
N TYR A 328 -11.78 -23.27 -9.71
CA TYR A 328 -12.13 -24.49 -9.01
C TYR A 328 -10.91 -25.05 -8.29
N PHE A 329 -10.89 -24.93 -6.96
CA PHE A 329 -9.79 -25.41 -6.12
C PHE A 329 -10.11 -26.79 -5.57
N VAL A 330 -9.15 -27.70 -5.72
CA VAL A 330 -9.29 -29.11 -5.34
C VAL A 330 -8.37 -29.52 -4.20
N ASP A 331 -8.63 -30.68 -3.62
CA ASP A 331 -7.71 -31.33 -2.69
C ASP A 331 -6.75 -32.31 -3.38
N GLN A 332 -5.96 -33.04 -2.58
CA GLN A 332 -4.98 -34.01 -3.08
C GLN A 332 -5.59 -35.22 -3.80
N ASN A 333 -6.90 -35.45 -3.64
CA ASN A 333 -7.65 -36.52 -4.29
C ASN A 333 -8.50 -35.98 -5.47
N ASP A 334 -8.19 -34.78 -5.95
CA ASP A 334 -8.91 -34.10 -7.05
C ASP A 334 -10.39 -33.79 -6.74
N GLN A 335 -10.78 -33.71 -5.46
CA GLN A 335 -12.15 -33.35 -5.08
C GLN A 335 -12.34 -31.84 -4.99
N LEU A 336 -13.44 -31.32 -5.53
CA LEU A 336 -13.77 -29.89 -5.47
C LEU A 336 -14.01 -29.41 -4.03
N ARG A 337 -13.21 -28.43 -3.59
CA ARG A 337 -13.26 -27.86 -2.23
C ARG A 337 -13.68 -26.42 -2.19
N PHE A 338 -13.21 -25.60 -3.13
CA PHE A 338 -13.53 -24.18 -3.13
C PHE A 338 -13.77 -23.64 -4.53
N ILE A 339 -14.81 -22.84 -4.69
CA ILE A 339 -15.16 -22.16 -5.94
C ILE A 339 -15.01 -20.65 -5.72
N LEU A 340 -14.16 -20.01 -6.52
CA LEU A 340 -13.97 -18.56 -6.54
C LEU A 340 -13.88 -18.09 -7.99
N TYR A 341 -14.93 -17.43 -8.48
CA TYR A 341 -14.88 -16.83 -9.80
C TYR A 341 -13.93 -15.63 -9.79
N PRO A 342 -12.89 -15.59 -10.64
CA PRO A 342 -12.03 -14.42 -10.76
C PRO A 342 -12.73 -13.30 -11.53
N LYS A 343 -12.19 -12.08 -11.42
CA LYS A 343 -12.64 -10.95 -12.26
C LYS A 343 -12.21 -11.18 -13.71
N SER A 344 -13.08 -10.82 -14.65
CA SER A 344 -12.77 -10.88 -16.07
C SER A 344 -11.73 -9.83 -16.46
N PHE A 345 -10.96 -10.13 -17.51
CA PHE A 345 -9.99 -9.18 -18.04
C PHE A 345 -10.67 -7.90 -18.55
N ALA A 346 -11.80 -8.03 -19.26
CA ALA A 346 -12.66 -6.91 -19.64
C ALA A 346 -13.03 -5.97 -18.47
N SER A 347 -13.25 -6.50 -17.26
CA SER A 347 -13.53 -5.65 -16.08
C SER A 347 -12.33 -4.77 -15.73
N TYR A 348 -11.11 -5.33 -15.74
CA TYR A 348 -9.89 -4.56 -15.50
C TYR A 348 -9.65 -3.51 -16.58
N LEU A 349 -9.85 -3.85 -17.86
CA LEU A 349 -9.76 -2.89 -18.98
C LEU A 349 -10.72 -1.72 -18.79
N HIS A 350 -12.01 -2.05 -18.62
CA HIS A 350 -13.05 -1.04 -18.47
C HIS A 350 -12.77 -0.14 -17.27
N ARG A 351 -12.49 -0.72 -16.10
CA ARG A 351 -12.22 0.05 -14.88
C ARG A 351 -10.98 0.95 -15.00
N SER A 352 -9.98 0.54 -15.79
CA SER A 352 -8.75 1.31 -16.01
C SER A 352 -8.95 2.53 -16.90
N PHE A 353 -9.78 2.44 -17.93
CA PHE A 353 -9.81 3.45 -18.98
C PHE A 353 -11.15 4.20 -19.11
N PHE A 354 -12.27 3.72 -18.59
CA PHE A 354 -13.58 4.37 -18.86
C PHE A 354 -13.63 5.83 -18.38
N GLN A 355 -13.06 6.13 -17.21
CA GLN A 355 -13.03 7.52 -16.70
C GLN A 355 -12.02 8.36 -17.47
N ILE A 356 -10.86 7.79 -17.80
CA ILE A 356 -9.83 8.48 -18.59
C ILE A 356 -10.40 8.85 -19.97
N ARG A 357 -11.12 7.93 -20.61
CA ARG A 357 -11.88 8.17 -21.84
C ARG A 357 -12.90 9.29 -21.65
N MET A 358 -13.73 9.21 -20.60
CA MET A 358 -14.81 10.18 -20.39
C MET A 358 -14.28 11.61 -20.15
N TYR A 359 -13.23 11.75 -19.34
CA TYR A 359 -12.68 13.06 -18.97
C TYR A 359 -11.59 13.57 -19.93
N GLY A 360 -10.97 12.68 -20.70
CA GLY A 360 -9.88 12.99 -21.63
C GLY A 360 -10.25 12.95 -23.11
N LYS A 361 -11.52 12.75 -23.45
CA LYS A 361 -11.99 12.64 -24.84
C LYS A 361 -11.62 13.83 -25.74
N ASP A 362 -11.48 15.02 -25.16
CA ASP A 362 -11.16 16.24 -25.89
C ASP A 362 -9.64 16.45 -26.06
N ASP A 363 -8.81 15.54 -25.52
CA ASP A 363 -7.35 15.52 -25.67
C ASP A 363 -6.93 14.27 -26.46
N ILE A 364 -6.62 14.47 -27.74
CA ILE A 364 -6.23 13.39 -28.65
C ILE A 364 -4.98 12.65 -28.19
N SER A 365 -4.07 13.32 -27.46
CA SER A 365 -2.86 12.68 -26.94
C SER A 365 -3.20 11.67 -25.85
N VAL A 366 -4.23 11.93 -25.03
CA VAL A 366 -4.68 11.04 -23.96
C VAL A 366 -5.40 9.81 -24.53
N ILE A 367 -6.33 10.01 -25.46
CA ILE A 367 -7.05 8.89 -26.10
C ILE A 367 -6.10 8.06 -26.97
N GLY A 368 -5.21 8.71 -27.74
CA GLY A 368 -4.13 8.05 -28.46
C GLY A 368 -3.21 7.25 -27.54
N GLY A 369 -2.86 7.80 -26.38
CA GLY A 369 -2.11 7.10 -25.34
C GLY A 369 -2.82 5.85 -24.80
N CYS A 370 -4.15 5.87 -24.71
CA CYS A 370 -4.92 4.67 -24.35
C CYS A 370 -4.84 3.59 -25.44
N ILE A 371 -4.88 3.95 -26.73
CA ILE A 371 -4.66 2.99 -27.83
C ILE A 371 -3.23 2.43 -27.80
N ASP A 372 -2.21 3.28 -27.57
CA ASP A 372 -0.84 2.83 -27.39
C ASP A 372 -0.72 1.85 -26.20
N ALA A 373 -1.44 2.10 -25.10
CA ALA A 373 -1.52 1.19 -23.97
C ALA A 373 -2.14 -0.17 -24.35
N LEU A 374 -3.27 -0.18 -25.05
CA LEU A 374 -3.89 -1.43 -25.55
C LEU A 374 -2.94 -2.17 -26.49
N THR A 375 -2.17 -1.44 -27.30
CA THR A 375 -1.15 -1.99 -28.19
C THR A 375 -0.05 -2.73 -27.43
N VAL A 376 0.45 -2.15 -26.34
CA VAL A 376 1.45 -2.81 -25.48
C VAL A 376 0.89 -4.09 -24.87
N VAL A 377 -0.37 -4.07 -24.42
CA VAL A 377 -1.02 -5.26 -23.87
C VAL A 377 -1.20 -6.33 -24.95
N ALA A 378 -1.58 -5.96 -26.18
CA ALA A 378 -1.73 -6.87 -27.30
C ALA A 378 -0.39 -7.53 -27.70
N GLN A 379 0.73 -6.82 -27.61
CA GLN A 379 2.06 -7.37 -27.93
C GLN A 379 2.55 -8.41 -26.92
N THR A 380 2.07 -8.36 -25.68
CA THR A 380 2.65 -9.11 -24.56
C THR A 380 1.68 -10.12 -23.95
N GLY A 381 0.37 -9.91 -24.13
CA GLY A 381 -0.68 -10.76 -23.58
C GLY A 381 -0.89 -12.06 -24.34
N LYS A 382 -1.62 -12.99 -23.71
CA LYS A 382 -2.10 -14.23 -24.32
C LYS A 382 -3.23 -13.94 -25.32
N ASP A 383 -3.44 -14.83 -26.30
CA ASP A 383 -4.55 -14.71 -27.28
C ASP A 383 -5.94 -14.69 -26.64
N THR A 384 -6.08 -15.22 -25.42
CA THR A 384 -7.36 -15.27 -24.68
C THR A 384 -7.94 -13.90 -24.36
N VAL A 385 -7.13 -12.84 -24.35
CA VAL A 385 -7.60 -11.46 -24.08
C VAL A 385 -7.83 -10.65 -25.36
N ARG A 386 -7.62 -11.24 -26.53
CA ARG A 386 -7.60 -10.53 -27.81
C ARG A 386 -8.96 -9.93 -28.18
N ASP A 387 -10.03 -10.68 -28.00
CA ASP A 387 -11.39 -10.21 -28.28
C ASP A 387 -11.78 -9.06 -27.35
N ASP A 388 -11.41 -9.14 -26.07
CA ASP A 388 -11.61 -8.07 -25.10
C ASP A 388 -10.86 -6.79 -25.54
N LEU A 389 -9.62 -6.91 -26.02
CA LEU A 389 -8.85 -5.77 -26.51
C LEU A 389 -9.45 -5.14 -27.77
N ILE A 390 -9.91 -5.95 -28.74
CA ILE A 390 -10.56 -5.47 -29.96
C ILE A 390 -11.84 -4.72 -29.61
N SER A 391 -12.73 -5.35 -28.83
CA SER A 391 -13.98 -4.73 -28.42
C SER A 391 -13.75 -3.45 -27.63
N PHE A 392 -12.71 -3.41 -26.80
CA PHE A 392 -12.40 -2.22 -26.00
C PHE A 392 -11.75 -1.09 -26.82
N ALA A 393 -10.95 -1.42 -27.84
CA ALA A 393 -10.40 -0.42 -28.75
C ALA A 393 -11.49 0.28 -29.55
N GLU A 394 -12.51 -0.44 -30.03
CA GLU A 394 -13.68 0.16 -30.67
C GLU A 394 -14.43 1.09 -29.72
N TYR A 395 -14.65 0.67 -28.47
CA TYR A 395 -15.19 1.54 -27.43
C TYR A 395 -14.38 2.84 -27.24
N MET A 396 -13.04 2.77 -27.31
CA MET A 396 -12.18 3.95 -27.23
C MET A 396 -12.28 4.84 -28.49
N LYS A 397 -12.33 4.25 -29.68
CA LYS A 397 -12.49 4.97 -30.96
C LYS A 397 -13.78 5.80 -30.98
N GLU A 398 -14.88 5.27 -30.45
CA GLU A 398 -16.16 5.98 -30.31
C GLU A 398 -16.07 7.29 -29.47
N ALA A 399 -14.98 7.53 -28.75
CA ALA A 399 -14.79 8.78 -28.02
C ALA A 399 -14.31 9.95 -28.89
N VAL A 400 -13.72 9.65 -30.05
CA VAL A 400 -13.04 10.61 -30.92
C VAL A 400 -13.95 10.97 -32.09
N ASP A 401 -14.20 12.27 -32.27
CA ASP A 401 -14.85 12.79 -33.47
C ASP A 401 -13.79 13.04 -34.55
N GLU A 402 -13.51 12.02 -35.37
CA GLU A 402 -12.46 12.07 -36.39
C GLU A 402 -12.67 13.19 -37.43
N GLU A 403 -13.92 13.55 -37.73
CA GLU A 403 -14.24 14.61 -38.69
C GLU A 403 -13.83 16.00 -38.19
N SER A 404 -13.75 16.16 -36.87
CA SER A 404 -13.38 17.41 -36.21
C SER A 404 -11.85 17.59 -36.06
N LEU A 405 -11.06 16.54 -36.28
CA LEU A 405 -9.61 16.59 -36.09
C LEU A 405 -8.90 17.39 -37.18
N SER A 406 -7.84 18.10 -36.78
CA SER A 406 -6.92 18.71 -37.74
C SER A 406 -6.12 17.62 -38.47
N SER A 407 -5.57 17.93 -39.65
CA SER A 407 -4.84 16.93 -40.46
C SER A 407 -3.70 16.24 -39.69
N TRP A 408 -2.95 16.99 -38.88
CA TRP A 408 -1.84 16.44 -38.10
C TRP A 408 -2.32 15.57 -36.93
N ASP A 409 -3.45 15.94 -36.30
CA ASP A 409 -4.03 15.15 -35.21
C ASP A 409 -4.68 13.87 -35.75
N TYR A 410 -5.29 13.94 -36.93
CA TYR A 410 -5.84 12.79 -37.64
C TYR A 410 -4.74 11.79 -38.02
N ASP A 411 -3.62 12.26 -38.56
CA ASP A 411 -2.46 11.40 -38.87
C ASP A 411 -1.89 10.75 -37.60
N TYR A 412 -1.75 11.52 -36.52
CA TYR A 412 -1.30 11.03 -35.20
C TYR A 412 -2.21 9.94 -34.63
N TRP A 413 -3.53 10.11 -34.77
CA TRP A 413 -4.53 9.16 -34.33
C TRP A 413 -4.49 7.88 -35.16
N ASN A 414 -4.50 8.01 -36.49
CA ASN A 414 -4.47 6.88 -37.41
C ASN A 414 -3.22 6.02 -37.29
N GLU A 415 -2.05 6.62 -37.07
CA GLU A 415 -0.81 5.88 -36.84
C GLU A 415 -0.97 4.86 -35.70
N ARG A 416 -1.66 5.25 -34.62
CA ARG A 416 -1.87 4.40 -33.44
C ARG A 416 -2.88 3.31 -33.70
N ILE A 417 -3.98 3.63 -34.37
CA ILE A 417 -4.99 2.64 -34.76
C ILE A 417 -4.36 1.58 -35.67
N GLN A 418 -3.63 2.01 -36.71
CA GLN A 418 -2.95 1.10 -37.64
C GLN A 418 -1.92 0.23 -36.92
N LYS A 419 -1.15 0.81 -35.99
CA LYS A 419 -0.18 0.06 -35.19
C LYS A 419 -0.88 -1.00 -34.33
N PHE A 420 -1.94 -0.64 -33.61
CA PHE A 420 -2.74 -1.57 -32.81
C PHE A 420 -3.29 -2.72 -33.66
N GLU A 421 -3.93 -2.39 -34.78
CA GLU A 421 -4.50 -3.37 -35.71
C GLU A 421 -3.43 -4.28 -36.31
N SER A 422 -2.27 -3.73 -36.69
CA SER A 422 -1.16 -4.51 -37.25
C SER A 422 -0.63 -5.57 -36.27
N ILE A 423 -0.64 -5.29 -34.97
CA ILE A 423 -0.16 -6.23 -33.95
C ILE A 423 -1.19 -7.32 -33.72
N LEU A 424 -2.47 -6.96 -33.70
CA LEU A 424 -3.53 -7.94 -33.62
C LEU A 424 -3.50 -8.83 -34.86
N TYR A 425 -3.68 -8.30 -36.08
CA TYR A 425 -3.88 -9.14 -37.26
C TYR A 425 -2.64 -9.87 -37.80
N ASN A 426 -1.43 -9.55 -37.33
CA ASN A 426 -0.19 -10.24 -37.73
C ASN A 426 0.40 -11.17 -36.64
N SER A 427 -0.24 -11.28 -35.47
CA SER A 427 0.01 -12.33 -34.47
C SER A 427 -1.01 -13.45 -34.61
#